data_AF-A0A9E5RHZ2-F1
#
_entry.id   AF-A0A9E5RHZ2-F1
#
_cell.length_a   1.000
_cell.length_b   1.000
_cell.length_c   1.000
_cell.angle_alpha   90.00
_cell.angle_beta   90.00
_cell.angle_gamma   90.00
#
_symmetry.space_group_name_H-M   'P 1'
#
loop_
_entity.id
_entity.type
_entity.pdbx_description
1 polymer ?
#
loop_
_entity_poly.entity_id
_entity_poly.type
_entity_poly.pdbx_seq_one_letter_code
_entity_poly.pdbx_strand_id
1 'polypeptide(L)'
;MPSLNITLVSGPPGAGKTTWIRQQVNSAAETAVYLNLGSGNTPIDSTYLATEVAGLTVLPVEQLTDFLAQPLVGSAVYVELGFHIDLTSLILPDQMADCQRVTVLPPATRQTEWRNWADLVVTGVKTGMALSQPHLWRSVLSGQVLDLASLNTFWYELTHGAYGTVQRAKGIFDVADGRSLYFDFVAGLAETTYLELNLPLWCNGRPDRFSGIEVVGEALDQEAIAETIKACCLEDHVIAYYQQQIKDSLEPGDEVA
;
A
#
# COMPACT_ATOMS: atom_id res chain seq x y z
N MET A 1 -22.20 -6.56 24.56
CA MET A 1 -20.77 -6.46 24.23
C MET A 1 -20.48 -5.00 23.90
N PRO A 2 -19.27 -4.46 24.17
CA PRO A 2 -18.94 -3.12 23.71
C PRO A 2 -19.14 -3.05 22.19
N SER A 3 -19.87 -2.05 21.72
CA SER A 3 -20.07 -1.84 20.28
C SER A 3 -18.74 -1.41 19.68
N LEU A 4 -18.20 -2.25 18.79
CA LEU A 4 -17.02 -1.93 17.99
C LEU A 4 -17.42 -0.90 16.93
N ASN A 5 -16.68 0.19 16.83
CA ASN A 5 -16.88 1.18 15.77
C ASN A 5 -16.13 0.70 14.51
N ILE A 6 -16.80 -0.10 13.68
CA ILE A 6 -16.21 -0.72 12.48
C ILE A 6 -16.67 0.03 11.23
N THR A 7 -15.71 0.45 10.42
CA THR A 7 -15.92 1.06 9.11
C THR A 7 -15.30 0.19 8.03
N LEU A 8 -16.12 -0.39 7.15
CA LEU A 8 -15.65 -1.04 5.92
C LEU A 8 -15.51 0.00 4.81
N VAL A 9 -14.40 -0.03 4.09
CA VAL A 9 -14.09 0.95 3.03
C VAL A 9 -13.85 0.24 1.71
N SER A 10 -14.70 0.48 0.73
CA SER A 10 -14.61 -0.10 -0.62
C SER A 10 -14.49 0.97 -1.71
N GLY A 11 -14.26 0.54 -2.95
CA GLY A 11 -14.13 1.42 -4.10
C GLY A 11 -13.06 0.95 -5.09
N PRO A 12 -13.05 1.52 -6.31
CA PRO A 12 -12.16 1.09 -7.37
C PRO A 12 -10.67 1.37 -7.04
N PRO A 13 -9.73 0.77 -7.79
CA PRO A 13 -8.31 1.12 -7.70
C PRO A 13 -8.09 2.63 -7.85
N GLY A 14 -7.16 3.20 -7.08
CA GLY A 14 -6.81 4.62 -7.21
C GLY A 14 -7.87 5.63 -6.77
N ALA A 15 -9.05 5.20 -6.28
CA ALA A 15 -10.09 6.12 -5.84
C ALA A 15 -9.73 6.96 -4.60
N GLY A 16 -8.72 6.53 -3.84
CA GLY A 16 -8.25 7.19 -2.62
C GLY A 16 -8.74 6.57 -1.30
N LYS A 17 -9.08 5.28 -1.28
CA LYS A 17 -9.52 4.55 -0.07
C LYS A 17 -8.53 4.71 1.10
N THR A 18 -7.29 4.29 0.90
CA THR A 18 -6.22 4.36 1.89
C THR A 18 -5.97 5.81 2.34
N THR A 19 -6.02 6.77 1.42
CA THR A 19 -5.90 8.20 1.74
C THR A 19 -7.04 8.69 2.63
N TRP A 20 -8.28 8.27 2.34
CA TRP A 20 -9.45 8.62 3.14
C TRP A 20 -9.34 8.04 4.55
N ILE A 21 -8.97 6.75 4.68
CA ILE A 21 -8.74 6.11 5.98
C ILE A 21 -7.68 6.87 6.78
N ARG A 22 -6.54 7.18 6.16
CA ARG A 22 -5.47 7.99 6.80
C ARG A 22 -6.00 9.31 7.34
N GLN A 23 -6.86 10.00 6.58
CA GLN A 23 -7.48 11.25 7.01
C GLN A 23 -8.42 11.06 8.20
N GLN A 24 -9.22 9.99 8.20
CA GLN A 24 -10.10 9.68 9.33
C GLN A 24 -9.31 9.37 10.60
N VAL A 25 -8.27 8.54 10.49
CA VAL A 25 -7.41 8.20 11.62
C VAL A 25 -6.72 9.43 12.19
N ASN A 26 -6.13 10.28 11.35
CA ASN A 26 -5.44 11.49 11.80
C ASN A 26 -6.37 12.55 12.42
N SER A 27 -7.67 12.48 12.13
CA SER A 27 -8.67 13.42 12.67
C SER A 27 -9.34 12.90 13.94
N ALA A 28 -9.20 11.61 14.25
CA ALA A 28 -9.82 10.97 15.39
C ALA A 28 -8.95 11.12 16.65
N ALA A 29 -9.60 11.29 17.80
CA ALA A 29 -8.94 11.23 19.12
C ALA A 29 -8.84 9.80 19.66
N GLU A 30 -9.40 8.83 18.94
CA GLU A 30 -9.50 7.42 19.33
C GLU A 30 -8.31 6.61 18.81
N THR A 31 -7.97 5.52 19.49
CA THR A 31 -7.01 4.54 18.98
C THR A 31 -7.57 3.92 17.70
N ALA A 32 -6.79 3.91 16.62
CA ALA A 32 -7.22 3.32 15.36
C ALA A 32 -6.60 1.95 15.12
N VAL A 33 -7.42 1.04 14.60
CA VAL A 33 -7.01 -0.27 14.09
C VAL A 33 -7.29 -0.29 12.59
N TYR A 34 -6.33 -0.75 11.80
CA TYR A 34 -6.46 -0.89 10.35
C TYR A 34 -6.25 -2.33 9.91
N LEU A 35 -7.13 -2.81 9.04
CA LEU A 35 -7.09 -4.11 8.41
C LEU A 35 -7.25 -3.94 6.91
N ASN A 36 -6.46 -4.65 6.10
CA ASN A 36 -6.68 -4.73 4.66
C ASN A 36 -7.12 -6.14 4.26
N LEU A 37 -8.33 -6.26 3.74
CA LEU A 37 -8.84 -7.51 3.18
C LEU A 37 -8.56 -7.53 1.68
N GLY A 38 -7.87 -8.57 1.21
CA GLY A 38 -7.51 -8.74 -0.20
C GLY A 38 -6.10 -8.26 -0.57
N SER A 39 -5.26 -7.85 0.40
CA SER A 39 -3.83 -7.58 0.14
C SER A 39 -3.02 -8.85 -0.16
N GLY A 40 -3.50 -10.02 0.27
CA GLY A 40 -2.73 -11.27 0.21
C GLY A 40 -1.36 -11.08 0.86
N ASN A 41 -0.31 -11.59 0.22
CA ASN A 41 1.08 -11.48 0.69
C ASN A 41 1.76 -10.16 0.31
N THR A 42 1.02 -9.16 -0.21
CA THR A 42 1.56 -7.88 -0.67
C THR A 42 0.92 -6.71 0.11
N PRO A 43 1.18 -6.57 1.42
CA PRO A 43 0.57 -5.58 2.30
C PRO A 43 1.12 -4.15 2.11
N ILE A 44 1.10 -3.62 0.88
CA ILE A 44 1.64 -2.28 0.57
C ILE A 44 0.91 -1.19 1.38
N ASP A 45 -0.43 -1.16 1.36
CA ASP A 45 -1.20 -0.12 2.03
C ASP A 45 -1.04 -0.20 3.56
N SER A 46 -1.03 -1.42 4.11
CA SER A 46 -0.81 -1.66 5.54
C SER A 46 0.58 -1.20 5.98
N THR A 47 1.61 -1.53 5.21
CA THR A 47 3.00 -1.11 5.49
C THR A 47 3.12 0.41 5.41
N TYR A 48 2.59 1.02 4.36
CA TYR A 48 2.56 2.46 4.19
C TYR A 48 1.86 3.18 5.36
N LEU A 49 0.68 2.72 5.77
CA LEU A 49 -0.03 3.35 6.88
C LEU A 49 0.68 3.16 8.22
N ALA A 50 1.29 1.99 8.46
CA ALA A 50 2.05 1.72 9.67
C ALA A 50 3.26 2.66 9.84
N THR A 51 3.88 3.11 8.74
CA THR A 51 5.02 4.03 8.82
C THR A 51 4.60 5.49 8.92
N GLU A 52 3.50 5.86 8.27
CA GLU A 52 3.08 7.25 8.15
C GLU A 52 2.08 7.71 9.23
N VAL A 53 1.42 6.78 9.94
CA VAL A 53 0.37 7.10 10.91
C VAL A 53 0.78 6.65 12.30
N ALA A 54 1.26 7.60 13.10
CA ALA A 54 1.67 7.34 14.47
C ALA A 54 0.50 6.80 15.32
N GLY A 55 0.73 5.70 16.04
CA GLY A 55 -0.27 5.08 16.92
C GLY A 55 -1.31 4.22 16.20
N LEU A 56 -1.24 4.07 14.87
CA LEU A 56 -2.09 3.13 14.13
C LEU A 56 -1.68 1.69 14.42
N THR A 57 -2.63 0.86 14.84
CA THR A 57 -2.42 -0.59 14.95
C THR A 57 -2.83 -1.27 13.66
N VAL A 58 -1.88 -1.83 12.91
CA VAL A 58 -2.20 -2.68 11.77
C VAL A 58 -2.52 -4.09 12.27
N LEU A 59 -3.72 -4.57 11.96
CA LEU A 59 -4.19 -5.91 12.29
C LEU A 59 -3.98 -6.84 11.09
N PRO A 60 -3.17 -7.91 11.22
CA PRO A 60 -3.09 -8.96 10.21
C PRO A 60 -4.40 -9.73 10.09
N VAL A 61 -4.75 -10.18 8.89
CA VAL A 61 -6.04 -10.85 8.62
C VAL A 61 -6.20 -12.12 9.45
N GLU A 62 -5.10 -12.86 9.66
CA GLU A 62 -5.05 -14.07 10.47
C GLU A 62 -5.36 -13.83 11.96
N GLN A 63 -5.20 -12.61 12.45
CA GLN A 63 -5.51 -12.23 13.84
C GLN A 63 -6.92 -11.67 14.00
N LEU A 64 -7.70 -11.56 12.92
CA LEU A 64 -9.04 -10.97 12.96
C LEU A 64 -9.97 -11.68 13.95
N THR A 65 -9.98 -13.01 13.95
CA THR A 65 -10.87 -13.79 14.85
C THR A 65 -10.54 -13.53 16.32
N ASP A 66 -9.26 -13.52 16.68
CA ASP A 66 -8.82 -13.28 18.05
C ASP A 66 -9.10 -11.84 18.48
N PHE A 67 -8.88 -10.88 17.57
CA PHE A 67 -9.23 -9.48 17.80
C PHE A 67 -10.73 -9.28 18.03
N LEU A 68 -11.59 -9.93 17.24
CA LEU A 68 -13.04 -9.84 17.42
C LEU A 68 -13.53 -10.49 18.72
N ALA A 69 -12.80 -11.50 19.23
CA ALA A 69 -13.08 -12.09 20.53
C ALA A 69 -12.68 -11.18 21.70
N GLN A 70 -11.62 -10.38 21.53
CA GLN A 70 -11.07 -9.47 22.54
C GLN A 70 -10.70 -8.10 21.93
N PRO A 71 -11.70 -7.28 21.59
CA PRO A 71 -11.44 -6.01 20.92
C PRO A 71 -10.77 -4.98 21.84
N LEU A 72 -9.98 -4.10 21.22
CA LEU A 72 -9.46 -2.92 21.90
C LEU A 72 -10.62 -1.95 22.20
N VAL A 73 -10.98 -1.81 23.47
CA VAL A 73 -12.08 -0.96 23.90
C VAL A 73 -11.81 0.49 23.50
N GLY A 74 -12.80 1.13 22.87
CA GLY A 74 -12.68 2.53 22.42
C GLY A 74 -11.82 2.73 21.18
N SER A 75 -11.54 1.65 20.44
CA SER A 75 -10.86 1.75 19.14
C SER A 75 -11.84 1.91 17.97
N ALA A 76 -11.45 2.73 16.99
CA ALA A 76 -12.07 2.78 15.67
C ALA A 76 -11.37 1.78 14.75
N VAL A 77 -12.13 0.89 14.12
CA VAL A 77 -11.62 -0.16 13.25
C VAL A 77 -11.94 0.18 11.80
N TYR A 78 -10.92 0.36 10.98
CA TYR A 78 -11.04 0.59 9.54
C TYR A 78 -10.62 -0.67 8.78
N VAL A 79 -11.52 -1.18 7.95
CA VAL A 79 -11.27 -2.34 7.11
C VAL A 79 -11.30 -1.92 5.66
N GLU A 80 -10.14 -1.82 5.02
CA GLU A 80 -10.04 -1.56 3.59
C GLU A 80 -10.30 -2.85 2.80
N LEU A 81 -11.25 -2.80 1.86
CA LEU A 81 -11.57 -3.89 0.96
C LEU A 81 -10.84 -3.72 -0.37
N GLY A 82 -10.10 -4.75 -0.78
CA GLY A 82 -9.53 -4.87 -2.10
C GLY A 82 -10.61 -4.75 -3.18
N PHE A 83 -10.29 -4.08 -4.28
CA PHE A 83 -11.28 -3.77 -5.33
C PHE A 83 -11.84 -5.01 -6.04
N HIS A 84 -11.15 -6.15 -5.96
CA HIS A 84 -11.54 -7.42 -6.57
C HIS A 84 -12.46 -8.26 -5.67
N ILE A 85 -12.76 -7.79 -4.45
CA ILE A 85 -13.71 -8.44 -3.56
C ILE A 85 -15.12 -8.18 -4.10
N ASP A 86 -15.85 -9.27 -4.38
CA ASP A 86 -17.27 -9.22 -4.71
C ASP A 86 -18.09 -8.84 -3.46
N LEU A 87 -18.60 -7.62 -3.48
CA LEU A 87 -19.36 -7.05 -2.35
C LEU A 87 -20.73 -7.71 -2.16
N THR A 88 -21.25 -8.40 -3.17
CA THR A 88 -22.56 -9.08 -3.10
C THR A 88 -22.48 -10.43 -2.42
N SER A 89 -21.30 -11.06 -2.42
CA SER A 89 -21.03 -12.35 -1.77
C SER A 89 -20.16 -12.25 -0.52
N LEU A 90 -19.79 -11.03 -0.10
CA LEU A 90 -19.01 -10.79 1.11
C LEU A 90 -19.79 -11.21 2.37
N ILE A 91 -19.29 -12.25 3.05
CA ILE A 91 -19.80 -12.71 4.35
C ILE A 91 -18.86 -12.20 5.44
N LEU A 92 -19.43 -11.50 6.42
CA LEU A 92 -18.70 -10.96 7.56
C LEU A 92 -19.03 -11.75 8.83
N PRO A 93 -18.11 -11.83 9.80
CA PRO A 93 -18.42 -12.33 11.13
C PRO A 93 -19.58 -11.55 11.77
N ASP A 94 -20.39 -12.21 12.60
CA ASP A 94 -21.55 -11.59 13.27
C ASP A 94 -21.15 -10.36 14.10
N GLN A 95 -19.93 -10.35 14.65
CA GLN A 95 -19.38 -9.22 15.41
C GLN A 95 -19.19 -7.96 14.56
N MET A 96 -19.19 -8.09 13.23
CA MET A 96 -19.07 -7.00 12.26
C MET A 96 -20.41 -6.67 11.58
N ALA A 97 -21.53 -7.25 12.02
CA ALA A 97 -22.83 -7.07 11.37
C ALA A 97 -23.31 -5.61 11.35
N ASP A 98 -23.02 -4.85 12.41
CA ASP A 98 -23.42 -3.43 12.56
C ASP A 98 -22.36 -2.44 12.05
N CYS A 99 -21.52 -2.85 11.10
CA CYS A 99 -20.48 -1.98 10.54
C CYS A 99 -21.05 -0.87 9.64
N GLN A 100 -20.37 0.27 9.60
CA GLN A 100 -20.62 1.32 8.62
C GLN A 100 -19.92 0.96 7.31
N ARG A 101 -20.66 0.97 6.19
CA ARG A 101 -20.10 0.75 4.86
C ARG A 101 -19.87 2.06 4.15
N VAL A 102 -18.61 2.37 3.89
CA VAL A 102 -18.18 3.55 3.15
C VAL A 102 -17.64 3.11 1.80
N THR A 103 -18.03 3.82 0.75
CA THR A 103 -17.38 3.66 -0.55
C THR A 103 -16.77 4.98 -1.01
N VAL A 104 -15.54 4.91 -1.52
CA VAL A 104 -14.82 6.05 -2.07
C VAL A 104 -14.84 5.92 -3.59
N LEU A 105 -15.50 6.86 -4.27
CA LEU A 105 -15.70 6.81 -5.72
C LEU A 105 -15.18 8.05 -6.44
N PRO A 106 -14.60 7.92 -7.63
CA PRO A 106 -14.25 9.07 -8.46
C PRO A 106 -15.46 10.01 -8.70
N PRO A 107 -15.23 11.32 -8.89
CA PRO A 107 -16.29 12.26 -9.26
C PRO A 107 -17.03 11.81 -10.52
N ALA A 108 -18.33 12.09 -10.59
CA ALA A 108 -19.21 11.72 -11.70
C ALA A 108 -19.31 10.21 -12.02
N THR A 109 -18.87 9.33 -11.09
CA THR A 109 -19.11 7.89 -11.20
C THR A 109 -20.62 7.63 -11.23
N ARG A 110 -21.10 6.93 -12.26
CA ARG A 110 -22.51 6.53 -12.44
C ARG A 110 -22.95 5.55 -11.33
N GLN A 111 -24.18 5.04 -11.40
CA GLN A 111 -24.58 3.94 -10.53
C GLN A 111 -23.67 2.73 -10.74
N THR A 112 -23.14 2.20 -9.64
CA THR A 112 -22.24 1.05 -9.58
C THR A 112 -22.64 0.17 -8.40
N GLU A 113 -22.18 -1.08 -8.39
CA GLU A 113 -22.39 -2.00 -7.25
C GLU A 113 -21.90 -1.40 -5.92
N TRP A 114 -20.77 -0.69 -5.95
CA TRP A 114 -20.21 0.02 -4.79
C TRP A 114 -21.19 1.01 -4.17
N ARG A 115 -21.93 1.77 -4.99
CA ARG A 115 -22.93 2.73 -4.49
C ARG A 115 -24.09 2.03 -3.80
N ASN A 116 -24.52 0.88 -4.32
CA ASN A 116 -25.66 0.14 -3.78
C ASN A 116 -25.30 -0.60 -2.49
N TRP A 117 -24.03 -0.95 -2.32
CA TRP A 117 -23.53 -1.62 -1.12
C TRP A 117 -23.28 -0.65 0.06
N ALA A 118 -22.98 0.62 -0.21
CA ALA A 118 -22.53 1.57 0.81
C ALA A 118 -23.66 2.30 1.55
N ASP A 119 -23.44 2.58 2.83
CA ASP A 119 -24.25 3.49 3.64
C ASP A 119 -23.84 4.95 3.43
N LEU A 120 -22.55 5.18 3.14
CA LEU A 120 -21.97 6.48 2.84
C LEU A 120 -21.13 6.44 1.56
N VAL A 121 -21.38 7.37 0.65
CA VAL A 121 -20.55 7.57 -0.54
C VAL A 121 -19.68 8.82 -0.37
N VAL A 122 -18.37 8.63 -0.40
CA VAL A 122 -17.37 9.69 -0.36
C VAL A 122 -16.85 9.96 -1.76
N THR A 123 -16.72 11.24 -2.10
CA THR A 123 -16.10 11.65 -3.36
C THR A 123 -14.59 11.52 -3.24
N GLY A 124 -14.02 10.60 -4.02
CA GLY A 124 -12.60 10.35 -4.14
C GLY A 124 -11.95 11.14 -5.28
N VAL A 125 -10.84 10.60 -5.77
CA VAL A 125 -10.01 11.24 -6.78
C VAL A 125 -10.56 11.00 -8.19
N LYS A 126 -10.49 12.01 -9.07
CA LYS A 126 -10.81 11.85 -10.49
C LYS A 126 -9.74 11.02 -11.17
N THR A 127 -10.10 9.80 -11.54
CA THR A 127 -9.21 8.88 -12.25
C THR A 127 -9.62 8.75 -13.71
N GLY A 128 -8.65 8.48 -14.58
CA GLY A 128 -8.90 8.21 -16.01
C GLY A 128 -9.34 6.77 -16.30
N MET A 129 -9.72 6.00 -15.28
CA MET A 129 -9.90 4.55 -15.42
C MET A 129 -11.23 4.19 -16.09
N ALA A 130 -11.16 3.30 -17.08
CA ALA A 130 -12.32 2.53 -17.50
C ALA A 130 -12.61 1.44 -16.45
N LEU A 131 -13.87 1.23 -16.10
CA LEU A 131 -14.32 0.18 -15.17
C LEU A 131 -14.37 -1.22 -15.82
N SER A 132 -13.51 -1.48 -16.81
CA SER A 132 -13.26 -2.83 -17.35
C SER A 132 -12.54 -3.66 -16.28
N GLN A 133 -12.77 -4.98 -16.25
CA GLN A 133 -12.14 -5.91 -15.30
C GLN A 133 -10.61 -5.86 -15.46
N PRO A 134 -9.88 -5.14 -14.59
CA PRO A 134 -8.46 -4.94 -14.79
C PRO A 134 -7.70 -6.15 -14.22
N HIS A 135 -6.58 -6.49 -14.83
CA HIS A 135 -5.67 -7.49 -14.30
C HIS A 135 -4.91 -6.92 -13.11
N LEU A 136 -4.88 -7.67 -12.02
CA LEU A 136 -4.05 -7.42 -10.86
C LEU A 136 -2.82 -8.30 -10.93
N TRP A 137 -1.64 -7.68 -10.90
CA TRP A 137 -0.36 -8.36 -10.76
C TRP A 137 0.37 -7.86 -9.52
N ARG A 138 1.02 -8.77 -8.80
CA ARG A 138 1.74 -8.49 -7.55
C ARG A 138 3.04 -9.28 -7.50
N SER A 139 4.05 -8.70 -6.88
CA SER A 139 5.29 -9.39 -6.55
C SER A 139 5.83 -8.95 -5.19
N VAL A 140 6.27 -9.93 -4.39
CA VAL A 140 6.97 -9.69 -3.12
C VAL A 140 8.45 -9.58 -3.41
N LEU A 141 9.08 -8.55 -2.86
CA LEU A 141 10.49 -8.22 -3.09
C LEU A 141 11.28 -8.16 -1.78
N SER A 142 10.70 -8.56 -0.64
CA SER A 142 11.38 -8.57 0.66
C SER A 142 12.77 -9.20 0.58
N GLY A 143 13.77 -8.52 1.16
CA GLY A 143 15.17 -8.90 1.08
C GLY A 143 15.89 -8.53 -0.24
N GLN A 144 15.19 -8.03 -1.25
CA GLN A 144 15.81 -7.41 -2.42
C GLN A 144 16.19 -5.96 -2.12
N VAL A 145 17.34 -5.55 -2.64
CA VAL A 145 17.79 -4.16 -2.61
C VAL A 145 17.98 -3.72 -4.04
N LEU A 146 17.33 -2.62 -4.43
CA LEU A 146 17.32 -2.15 -5.81
C LEU A 146 18.30 -0.99 -6.00
N ASP A 147 18.90 -0.93 -7.17
CA ASP A 147 19.57 0.27 -7.65
C ASP A 147 18.53 1.36 -7.94
N LEU A 148 18.70 2.55 -7.35
CA LEU A 148 17.70 3.62 -7.44
C LEU A 148 17.56 4.17 -8.87
N ALA A 149 18.65 4.27 -9.63
CA ALA A 149 18.60 4.76 -11.01
C ALA A 149 17.85 3.80 -11.93
N SER A 150 18.12 2.50 -11.78
CA SER A 150 17.41 1.43 -12.49
C SER A 150 15.94 1.37 -12.10
N LEU A 151 15.62 1.45 -10.80
CA LEU A 151 14.25 1.50 -10.30
C LEU A 151 13.46 2.69 -10.86
N ASN A 152 14.06 3.89 -10.91
CA ASN A 152 13.42 5.07 -11.49
C ASN A 152 13.12 4.88 -12.98
N THR A 153 14.04 4.25 -13.72
CA THR A 153 13.84 3.94 -15.14
C THR A 153 12.72 2.95 -15.32
N PHE A 154 12.73 1.83 -14.58
CA PHE A 154 11.67 0.83 -14.58
C PHE A 154 10.30 1.44 -14.23
N TRP A 155 10.23 2.29 -13.19
CA TRP A 155 8.97 2.93 -12.79
C TRP A 155 8.43 3.86 -13.87
N TYR A 156 9.31 4.62 -14.54
CA TYR A 156 8.93 5.44 -15.69
C TYR A 156 8.38 4.57 -16.83
N GLU A 157 9.10 3.53 -17.23
CA GLU A 157 8.67 2.61 -18.28
C GLU A 157 7.32 1.95 -17.97
N LEU A 158 7.15 1.46 -16.73
CA LEU A 158 5.91 0.87 -16.24
C LEU A 158 4.72 1.83 -16.36
N THR A 159 4.88 3.06 -15.88
CA THR A 159 3.81 4.07 -15.87
C THR A 159 3.53 4.68 -17.24
N HIS A 160 4.45 4.51 -18.20
CA HIS A 160 4.32 5.00 -19.59
C HIS A 160 3.98 3.90 -20.60
N GLY A 161 3.54 2.74 -20.12
CA GLY A 161 2.92 1.71 -20.94
C GLY A 161 3.87 0.73 -21.61
N ALA A 162 5.14 0.67 -21.17
CA ALA A 162 6.12 -0.28 -21.72
C ALA A 162 5.69 -1.75 -21.54
N TYR A 163 4.90 -2.04 -20.52
CA TYR A 163 4.44 -3.40 -20.17
C TYR A 163 2.92 -3.55 -20.22
N GLY A 164 2.24 -2.78 -21.07
CA GLY A 164 0.78 -2.72 -21.13
C GLY A 164 0.20 -1.50 -20.42
N THR A 165 -1.13 -1.37 -20.45
CA THR A 165 -1.81 -0.15 -19.98
C THR A 165 -1.99 -0.20 -18.46
N VAL A 166 -1.11 0.49 -17.72
CA VAL A 166 -1.22 0.61 -16.27
C VAL A 166 -2.26 1.67 -15.88
N GLN A 167 -3.22 1.26 -15.05
CA GLN A 167 -4.23 2.15 -14.46
C GLN A 167 -3.83 2.62 -13.06
N ARG A 168 -3.17 1.74 -12.31
CA ARG A 168 -2.70 1.98 -10.94
C ARG A 168 -1.43 1.16 -10.71
N ALA A 169 -0.42 1.76 -10.12
CA ALA A 169 0.74 1.03 -9.61
C ALA A 169 1.18 1.62 -8.28
N LYS A 170 1.49 0.75 -7.32
CA LYS A 170 2.10 1.14 -6.04
C LYS A 170 3.19 0.16 -5.68
N GLY A 171 4.21 0.63 -4.98
CA GLY A 171 5.31 -0.21 -4.55
C GLY A 171 6.02 0.33 -3.32
N ILE A 172 6.65 -0.56 -2.58
CA ILE A 172 7.60 -0.26 -1.52
C ILE A 172 8.89 -0.94 -1.90
N PHE A 173 9.99 -0.19 -2.00
CA PHE A 173 11.28 -0.71 -2.45
C PHE A 173 12.39 -0.30 -1.48
N ASP A 174 13.25 -1.25 -1.14
CA ASP A 174 14.49 -0.96 -0.43
C ASP A 174 15.59 -0.66 -1.42
N VAL A 175 16.34 0.41 -1.17
CA VAL A 175 17.41 0.89 -2.06
C VAL A 175 18.78 0.79 -1.40
N ALA A 176 19.83 0.85 -2.22
CA ALA A 176 21.22 0.62 -1.81
C ALA A 176 21.66 1.43 -0.58
N ASP A 177 21.08 2.61 -0.38
CA ASP A 177 21.40 3.48 0.74
C ASP A 177 20.63 3.19 2.05
N GLY A 178 19.94 2.06 2.10
CA GLY A 178 19.23 1.58 3.28
C GLY A 178 17.85 2.21 3.49
N ARG A 179 17.46 3.19 2.66
CA ARG A 179 16.11 3.77 2.69
C ARG A 179 15.06 2.80 2.15
N SER A 180 13.81 3.03 2.57
CA SER A 180 12.63 2.37 2.01
C SER A 180 11.76 3.43 1.35
N LEU A 181 11.43 3.23 0.08
CA LEU A 181 10.73 4.21 -0.74
C LEU A 181 9.36 3.68 -1.15
N TYR A 182 8.32 4.47 -0.91
CA TYR A 182 6.97 4.23 -1.40
C TYR A 182 6.77 4.96 -2.73
N PHE A 183 6.29 4.24 -3.73
CA PHE A 183 5.95 4.76 -5.06
C PHE A 183 4.45 4.64 -5.28
N ASP A 184 3.86 5.67 -5.87
CA ASP A 184 2.43 5.77 -6.11
C ASP A 184 2.11 6.38 -7.48
N PHE A 185 1.32 5.65 -8.27
CA PHE A 185 0.83 6.08 -9.57
C PHE A 185 -0.65 5.74 -9.75
N VAL A 186 -1.41 6.70 -10.29
CA VAL A 186 -2.79 6.56 -10.74
C VAL A 186 -2.94 7.22 -12.11
N ALA A 187 -3.45 6.50 -13.10
CA ALA A 187 -3.66 7.03 -14.44
C ALA A 187 -4.64 8.22 -14.45
N GLY A 188 -4.25 9.28 -15.14
CA GLY A 188 -5.01 10.53 -15.23
C GLY A 188 -4.69 11.56 -14.14
N LEU A 189 -3.79 11.24 -13.21
CA LEU A 189 -3.19 12.21 -12.30
C LEU A 189 -1.83 12.65 -12.84
N ALA A 190 -1.50 13.92 -12.66
CA ALA A 190 -0.32 14.55 -13.28
C ALA A 190 1.01 14.13 -12.64
N GLU A 191 1.00 13.51 -11.45
CA GLU A 191 2.20 13.24 -10.67
C GLU A 191 2.25 11.77 -10.23
N THR A 192 3.34 11.09 -10.60
CA THR A 192 3.83 9.94 -9.85
C THR A 192 4.41 10.48 -8.54
N THR A 193 3.87 10.06 -7.41
CA THR A 193 4.45 10.42 -6.11
C THR A 193 5.45 9.34 -5.72
N TYR A 194 6.62 9.73 -5.24
CA TYR A 194 7.41 8.84 -4.39
C TYR A 194 7.75 9.54 -3.08
N LEU A 195 7.81 8.77 -2.01
CA LEU A 195 8.02 9.22 -0.64
C LEU A 195 9.03 8.28 0.04
N GLU A 196 9.96 8.83 0.81
CA GLU A 196 10.75 8.04 1.74
C GLU A 196 9.90 7.70 2.96
N LEU A 197 9.75 6.40 3.24
CA LEU A 197 9.01 5.93 4.40
C LEU A 197 9.77 6.28 5.69
N ASN A 198 9.04 6.64 6.74
CA ASN A 198 9.61 6.91 8.06
C ASN A 198 10.06 5.61 8.77
N LEU A 199 11.13 5.00 8.24
CA LEU A 199 11.73 3.78 8.73
C LEU A 199 13.23 4.00 8.97
N PRO A 200 13.84 3.31 9.95
CA PRO A 200 15.28 3.34 10.11
C PRO A 200 16.00 2.88 8.84
N LEU A 201 17.17 3.47 8.58
CA LEU A 201 18.05 3.02 7.50
C LEU A 201 18.47 1.57 7.75
N TRP A 202 18.42 0.75 6.71
CA TRP A 202 18.91 -0.62 6.75
C TRP A 202 20.30 -0.70 6.11
N CYS A 203 21.34 -0.64 6.95
CA CYS A 203 22.73 -0.67 6.48
C CYS A 203 23.45 -2.00 6.80
N ASN A 204 22.72 -3.08 7.09
CA ASN A 204 23.29 -4.36 7.52
C ASN A 204 22.88 -5.51 6.58
N GLY A 205 23.28 -5.43 5.32
CA GLY A 205 22.95 -6.41 4.29
C GLY A 205 21.51 -6.28 3.79
N ARG A 206 20.87 -7.42 3.51
CA ARG A 206 19.50 -7.49 2.98
C ARG A 206 18.47 -7.15 4.06
N PRO A 207 17.45 -6.33 3.76
CA PRO A 207 16.40 -5.98 4.71
C PRO A 207 15.48 -7.14 5.11
N ASP A 208 15.17 -7.24 6.40
CA ASP A 208 14.10 -8.09 6.95
C ASP A 208 12.86 -7.23 7.23
N ARG A 209 12.34 -6.61 6.16
CA ARG A 209 11.09 -5.84 6.17
C ARG A 209 10.36 -6.03 4.85
N PHE A 210 9.10 -5.62 4.80
CA PHE A 210 8.31 -5.76 3.59
C PHE A 210 8.78 -4.80 2.49
N SER A 211 8.99 -5.36 1.31
CA SER A 211 9.03 -4.62 0.04
C SER A 211 8.29 -5.43 -1.03
N GLY A 212 7.74 -4.75 -2.04
CA GLY A 212 6.90 -5.36 -3.04
C GLY A 212 6.19 -4.36 -3.94
N ILE A 213 5.55 -4.86 -4.98
CA ILE A 213 4.86 -4.05 -6.00
C ILE A 213 3.47 -4.64 -6.29
N GLU A 214 2.52 -3.75 -6.54
CA GLU A 214 1.18 -4.06 -7.05
C GLU A 214 0.92 -3.21 -8.29
N VAL A 215 0.50 -3.86 -9.38
CA VAL A 215 0.16 -3.23 -10.65
C VAL A 215 -1.25 -3.66 -11.05
N VAL A 216 -2.08 -2.69 -11.42
CA VAL A 216 -3.43 -2.92 -11.93
C VAL A 216 -3.54 -2.27 -13.30
N GLY A 217 -3.99 -3.03 -14.30
CA GLY A 217 -4.06 -2.54 -15.67
C GLY A 217 -4.59 -3.56 -16.67
N GLU A 218 -4.40 -3.30 -17.95
CA GLU A 218 -4.86 -4.11 -19.06
C GLU A 218 -3.67 -4.58 -19.90
N ALA A 219 -3.76 -5.81 -20.44
CA ALA A 219 -2.73 -6.41 -21.28
C ALA A 219 -1.31 -6.33 -20.66
N LEU A 220 -1.22 -6.54 -19.34
CA LEU A 220 0.04 -6.46 -18.61
C LEU A 220 0.99 -7.59 -19.04
N ASP A 221 2.21 -7.22 -19.47
CA ASP A 221 3.30 -8.16 -19.70
C ASP A 221 3.99 -8.49 -18.36
N GLN A 222 3.37 -9.41 -17.61
CA GLN A 222 3.77 -9.75 -16.25
C GLN A 222 5.18 -10.34 -16.18
N GLU A 223 5.60 -11.07 -17.22
CA GLU A 223 6.94 -11.66 -17.31
C GLU A 223 7.98 -10.56 -17.50
N ALA A 224 7.77 -9.64 -18.46
CA ALA A 224 8.68 -8.51 -18.68
C ALA A 224 8.78 -7.59 -17.45
N ILE A 225 7.67 -7.34 -16.74
CA ILE A 225 7.69 -6.58 -15.48
C ILE A 225 8.57 -7.29 -14.45
N ALA A 226 8.38 -8.60 -14.26
CA ALA A 226 9.12 -9.40 -13.29
C ALA A 226 10.62 -9.48 -13.63
N GLU A 227 10.97 -9.62 -14.90
CA GLU A 227 12.37 -9.67 -15.35
C GLU A 227 13.06 -8.32 -15.19
N THR A 228 12.39 -7.22 -15.57
CA THR A 228 13.00 -5.88 -15.49
C THR A 228 13.22 -5.47 -14.04
N ILE A 229 12.25 -5.71 -13.16
CA ILE A 229 12.43 -5.38 -11.74
C ILE A 229 13.52 -6.24 -11.09
N LYS A 230 13.64 -7.51 -11.49
CA LYS A 230 14.74 -8.39 -11.05
C LYS A 230 16.10 -7.87 -11.52
N ALA A 231 16.18 -7.32 -12.74
CA ALA A 231 17.40 -6.71 -13.26
C ALA A 231 17.79 -5.43 -12.48
N CYS A 232 16.87 -4.79 -11.77
CA CYS A 232 17.16 -3.69 -10.87
C CYS A 232 17.80 -4.13 -9.53
N CYS A 233 17.72 -5.41 -9.17
CA CYS A 233 18.23 -5.92 -7.91
C CYS A 233 19.76 -5.96 -7.86
N LEU A 234 20.32 -5.57 -6.73
CA LEU A 234 21.74 -5.57 -6.46
C LEU A 234 22.23 -6.89 -5.85
N GLU A 235 23.45 -7.23 -6.21
CA GLU A 235 24.22 -8.33 -5.62
C GLU A 235 24.78 -7.95 -4.23
N ASP A 236 25.00 -8.94 -3.36
CA ASP A 236 25.38 -8.73 -1.95
C ASP A 236 26.63 -7.87 -1.77
N HIS A 237 27.63 -8.04 -2.63
CA HIS A 237 28.87 -7.27 -2.54
C HIS A 237 28.68 -5.78 -2.90
N VAL A 238 27.72 -5.46 -3.79
CA VAL A 238 27.39 -4.08 -4.14
C VAL A 238 26.59 -3.42 -3.01
N ILE A 239 25.65 -4.17 -2.43
CA ILE A 239 24.88 -3.74 -1.24
C ILE A 239 25.84 -3.39 -0.10
N ALA A 240 26.78 -4.29 0.21
CA ALA A 240 27.77 -4.09 1.27
C ALA A 240 28.65 -2.85 1.04
N TYR A 241 29.05 -2.60 -0.21
CA TYR A 241 29.84 -1.41 -0.57
C TYR A 241 29.09 -0.10 -0.26
N TYR A 242 27.85 0.06 -0.72
CA TYR A 242 27.08 1.28 -0.48
C TYR A 242 26.74 1.48 1.00
N GLN A 243 26.36 0.41 1.69
CA GLN A 243 26.02 0.48 3.11
C GLN A 243 27.24 0.83 3.98
N GLN A 244 28.44 0.41 3.60
CA GLN A 244 29.67 0.83 4.29
C GLN A 244 29.92 2.33 4.12
N GLN A 245 29.78 2.87 2.91
CA GLN A 245 29.96 4.32 2.68
C GLN A 245 29.01 5.16 3.54
N ILE A 246 27.79 4.67 3.76
CA ILE A 246 26.81 5.38 4.58
C ILE A 246 27.18 5.33 6.06
N LYS A 247 27.63 4.16 6.55
CA LYS A 247 28.16 4.04 7.91
C LYS A 247 29.32 5.02 8.13
N ASP A 248 30.28 5.05 7.21
CA ASP A 248 31.43 5.95 7.28
C ASP A 248 31.00 7.43 7.27
N SER A 249 29.91 7.79 6.57
CA SER A 249 29.38 9.16 6.53
C SER A 249 28.59 9.57 7.79
N LEU A 250 28.11 8.61 8.57
CA LEU A 250 27.32 8.82 9.77
C LEU A 250 28.17 8.78 11.04
N GLU A 251 29.41 8.29 10.96
CA GLU A 251 30.36 8.39 12.06
C GLU A 251 30.70 9.88 12.32
N PRO A 252 30.47 10.41 13.52
CA PRO A 252 30.85 11.78 13.83
C PRO A 252 32.37 11.89 13.70
N GLY A 253 32.83 12.75 12.79
CA GLY A 253 34.25 13.02 12.65
C GLY A 253 34.82 13.41 14.01
N ASP A 254 35.87 12.71 14.44
CA ASP A 254 36.57 12.95 15.71
C ASP A 254 36.72 14.47 15.93
N GLU A 255 36.03 15.02 16.94
CA GLU A 255 36.39 16.31 17.52
C GLU A 255 37.82 16.15 18.05
N VAL A 256 38.77 16.64 17.27
CA VAL A 256 40.19 16.64 17.59
C VAL A 256 40.38 17.46 18.87
N ALA A 257 40.64 16.76 19.97
CA ALA A 257 41.03 17.34 21.26
C ALA A 257 42.45 17.91 21.23
#